data_AF-A0A8J7N2H1-F1
#
_entry.id   AF-A0A8J7N2H1-F1
#
_cell.length_a   1.000
_cell.length_b   1.000
_cell.length_c   1.000
_cell.angle_alpha   90.00
_cell.angle_beta   90.00
_cell.angle_gamma   90.00
#
_symmetry.space_group_name_H-M   'P 1'
#
loop_
_entity.id
_entity.type
_entity.pdbx_description
1 polymer ?
#
loop_
_entity_poly.entity_id
_entity_poly.type
_entity_poly.pdbx_seq_one_letter_code
_entity_poly.pdbx_strand_id
1 'polypeptide(L)'
;MNMRKHTLLLFLLLMAMPVLAENRSFRQAREIAERHAAKNGAHIGLQSVKRAKVLNKQQSTTSSRGYYVFPHDGNCGYTIVSGDDRMPEIVGYSTTDTYSEENMPDGMKHLMQAYEAMATALANGDAKAERCLAEKEALAADSTYRQPRVAPLLADVAWGQSEPYNNLCPMYDGQRRTVTGCVATAMAQLMMYYKYPQTLKSDIPAYQTSSYQ
;
A
#
# COMPACT_ATOMS: atom_id res chain seq x y z
N MET A 1 -4.00 -49.52 34.74
CA MET A 1 -2.90 -48.70 34.18
C MET A 1 -3.17 -48.39 32.70
N ASN A 2 -4.17 -47.55 32.40
CA ASN A 2 -4.56 -47.21 31.01
C ASN A 2 -4.74 -45.69 30.76
N MET A 3 -4.59 -44.83 31.78
CA MET A 3 -4.84 -43.39 31.64
C MET A 3 -3.76 -42.63 30.86
N ARG A 4 -2.52 -43.12 30.79
CA ARG A 4 -1.38 -42.42 30.15
C ARG A 4 -1.42 -42.40 28.62
N LYS A 5 -2.05 -43.39 27.98
CA LYS A 5 -2.13 -43.46 26.51
C LYS A 5 -3.17 -42.48 25.95
N HIS A 6 -4.29 -42.31 26.66
CA HIS A 6 -5.33 -41.34 26.28
C HIS A 6 -4.89 -39.89 26.47
N THR A 7 -4.06 -39.59 27.48
CA THR A 7 -3.50 -38.24 27.67
C THR A 7 -2.49 -37.87 26.58
N LEU A 8 -1.66 -38.81 26.12
CA LEU A 8 -0.72 -38.57 25.01
C LEU A 8 -1.45 -38.34 23.68
N LEU A 9 -2.51 -39.11 23.40
CA LEU A 9 -3.33 -38.96 22.19
C LEU A 9 -4.06 -37.60 22.15
N LEU A 10 -4.56 -37.12 23.29
CA LEU A 10 -5.15 -35.78 23.42
C LEU A 10 -4.11 -34.66 23.20
N PHE A 11 -2.88 -34.84 23.67
CA PHE A 11 -1.79 -33.86 23.46
C PHE A 11 -1.32 -33.81 22.00
N LEU A 12 -1.28 -34.95 21.30
CA LEU A 12 -0.95 -35.01 19.87
C LEU A 12 -2.05 -34.40 18.99
N LEU A 13 -3.33 -34.58 19.37
CA LEU A 13 -4.46 -33.98 18.65
C LEU A 13 -4.49 -32.44 18.78
N LEU A 14 -4.05 -31.89 19.91
CA LEU A 14 -3.95 -30.44 20.12
C LEU A 14 -2.82 -29.78 19.31
N MET A 15 -1.78 -30.54 18.92
CA MET A 15 -0.71 -30.02 18.05
C MET A 15 -1.05 -30.07 16.56
N ALA A 16 -2.15 -30.74 16.18
CA ALA A 16 -2.60 -30.88 14.79
C ALA A 16 -3.70 -29.88 14.41
N MET A 17 -3.64 -28.65 14.95
CA MET A 17 -4.42 -27.55 14.38
C MET A 17 -3.75 -27.17 13.05
N PRO A 18 -4.36 -27.44 11.89
CA PRO A 18 -3.88 -26.81 10.66
C PRO A 18 -3.97 -25.30 10.89
N VAL A 19 -2.84 -24.61 10.77
CA VAL A 19 -2.84 -23.15 10.60
C VAL A 19 -3.43 -22.92 9.22
N LEU A 20 -4.77 -22.90 9.15
CA LEU A 20 -5.46 -22.40 7.98
C LEU A 20 -5.08 -20.93 7.88
N ALA A 21 -4.48 -20.57 6.75
CA ALA A 21 -4.26 -19.19 6.38
C ALA A 21 -5.60 -18.44 6.49
N GLU A 22 -5.68 -17.53 7.45
CA GLU A 22 -6.93 -16.88 7.86
C GLU A 22 -6.83 -15.38 7.60
N ASN A 23 -7.97 -14.76 7.25
CA ASN A 23 -8.07 -13.30 7.21
C ASN A 23 -7.59 -12.73 8.54
N ARG A 24 -6.66 -11.77 8.49
CA ARG A 24 -6.16 -11.11 9.69
C ARG A 24 -7.27 -10.31 10.33
N SER A 25 -7.47 -10.49 11.63
CA SER A 25 -8.32 -9.61 12.42
C SER A 25 -7.69 -8.22 12.58
N PHE A 26 -8.50 -7.20 12.88
CA PHE A 26 -8.01 -5.87 13.25
C PHE A 26 -6.97 -5.92 14.38
N ARG A 27 -7.13 -6.84 15.35
CA ARG A 27 -6.19 -6.99 16.47
C ARG A 27 -4.83 -7.49 15.99
N GLN A 28 -4.81 -8.58 15.21
CA GLN A 28 -3.57 -9.11 14.63
C GLN A 28 -2.87 -8.07 13.76
N ALA A 29 -3.64 -7.38 12.90
CA ALA A 29 -3.10 -6.33 12.06
C ALA A 29 -2.54 -5.14 12.87
N ARG A 30 -3.18 -4.79 14.00
CA ARG A 30 -2.69 -3.75 14.92
C ARG A 30 -1.35 -4.17 15.56
N GLU A 31 -1.25 -5.39 16.07
CA GLU A 31 -0.01 -5.90 16.69
C GLU A 31 1.16 -5.91 15.70
N ILE A 32 0.89 -6.24 14.44
CA ILE A 32 1.85 -6.12 13.34
C ILE A 32 2.27 -4.67 13.13
N ALA A 33 1.29 -3.76 13.03
CA ALA A 33 1.55 -2.34 12.83
C ALA A 33 2.35 -1.74 13.99
N GLU A 34 2.04 -2.10 15.23
CA GLU A 34 2.75 -1.64 16.44
C GLU A 34 4.21 -2.11 16.43
N ARG A 35 4.47 -3.39 16.14
CA ARG A 35 5.84 -3.92 15.98
C ARG A 35 6.59 -3.20 14.86
N HIS A 36 5.92 -2.94 13.73
CA HIS A 36 6.51 -2.27 12.58
C HIS A 36 6.81 -0.79 12.89
N ALA A 37 5.88 -0.07 13.53
CA ALA A 37 6.08 1.31 13.95
C ALA A 37 7.25 1.43 14.92
N ALA A 38 7.33 0.55 15.93
CA ALA A 38 8.41 0.55 16.91
C ALA A 38 9.79 0.34 16.26
N LYS A 39 9.91 -0.53 15.25
CA LYS A 39 11.14 -0.72 14.47
C LYS A 39 11.57 0.55 13.72
N ASN A 40 10.64 1.44 13.42
CA ASN A 40 10.89 2.72 12.76
C ASN A 40 10.90 3.91 13.74
N GLY A 41 10.97 3.65 15.07
CA GLY A 41 11.00 4.70 16.09
C GLY A 41 9.68 5.43 16.31
N ALA A 42 8.56 4.88 15.81
CA ALA A 42 7.22 5.43 15.96
C ALA A 42 6.38 4.62 16.96
N HIS A 43 5.29 5.21 17.42
CA HIS A 43 4.36 4.60 18.38
C HIS A 43 2.91 4.74 17.88
N ILE A 44 2.05 3.79 18.24
CA ILE A 44 0.61 3.80 17.93
C ILE A 44 -0.17 3.79 19.25
N GLY A 45 -0.51 4.97 19.74
CA GLY A 45 -1.21 5.16 21.00
C GLY A 45 -2.72 5.19 20.85
N LEU A 46 -3.40 5.49 21.95
CA LEU A 46 -4.86 5.38 22.05
C LEU A 46 -5.61 6.22 21.00
N GLN A 47 -5.15 7.44 20.70
CA GLN A 47 -5.79 8.31 19.71
C GLN A 47 -5.62 7.76 18.29
N SER A 48 -4.41 7.29 17.96
CA SER A 48 -4.12 6.64 16.68
C SER A 48 -4.91 5.36 16.49
N VAL A 49 -5.10 4.56 17.56
CA VAL A 49 -5.98 3.38 17.54
C VAL A 49 -7.45 3.78 17.32
N LYS A 50 -7.95 4.84 17.95
CA LYS A 50 -9.32 5.34 17.71
C LYS A 50 -9.49 5.75 16.25
N ARG A 51 -8.53 6.48 15.70
CA ARG A 51 -8.53 6.88 14.29
C ARG A 51 -8.45 5.68 13.35
N ALA A 52 -7.60 4.70 13.65
CA ALA A 52 -7.53 3.44 12.90
C ALA A 52 -8.89 2.72 12.90
N LYS A 53 -9.64 2.70 14.00
CA LYS A 53 -11.00 2.13 14.01
C LYS A 53 -11.97 2.85 13.07
N VAL A 54 -11.82 4.16 12.88
CA VAL A 54 -12.63 4.95 11.94
C VAL A 54 -12.24 4.65 10.50
N LEU A 55 -10.94 4.71 10.18
CA LEU A 55 -10.42 4.42 8.84
C LEU A 55 -10.77 3.00 8.39
N ASN A 56 -10.76 2.05 9.32
CA ASN A 56 -11.07 0.65 9.02
C ASN A 56 -12.54 0.29 9.25
N LYS A 57 -13.44 1.28 9.40
CA LYS A 57 -14.87 1.05 9.67
C LYS A 57 -15.65 0.56 8.45
N GLN A 58 -15.12 0.71 7.23
CA GLN A 58 -15.82 0.28 6.01
C GLN A 58 -16.14 -1.23 6.04
N GLN A 59 -17.44 -1.52 5.83
CA GLN A 59 -18.06 -2.83 5.70
C GLN A 59 -17.49 -3.55 4.48
N SER A 60 -16.60 -4.52 4.71
CA SER A 60 -16.43 -5.56 3.70
C SER A 60 -17.69 -6.41 3.77
N THR A 61 -18.57 -6.31 2.76
CA THR A 61 -19.62 -7.31 2.50
C THR A 61 -19.00 -8.64 2.03
N THR A 62 -17.73 -8.61 1.67
CA THR A 62 -16.84 -9.74 1.42
C THR A 62 -16.15 -10.20 2.70
N SER A 63 -16.05 -11.52 2.88
CA SER A 63 -15.35 -12.12 4.03
C SER A 63 -13.86 -11.71 4.11
N SER A 64 -13.26 -11.31 2.99
CA SER A 64 -11.86 -10.86 2.91
C SER A 64 -11.72 -9.34 2.89
N ARG A 65 -10.65 -8.85 3.51
CA ARG A 65 -10.23 -7.44 3.51
C ARG A 65 -8.81 -7.37 2.96
N GLY A 66 -8.54 -6.43 2.05
CA GLY A 66 -7.22 -6.24 1.46
C GLY A 66 -6.18 -5.75 2.45
N TYR A 67 -6.53 -4.77 3.28
CA TYR A 67 -5.59 -4.16 4.22
C TYR A 67 -6.25 -3.43 5.40
N TYR A 68 -5.45 -3.12 6.41
CA TYR A 68 -5.76 -2.26 7.54
C TYR A 68 -4.79 -1.08 7.59
N VAL A 69 -5.30 0.11 7.89
CA VAL A 69 -4.47 1.32 8.03
C VAL A 69 -4.35 1.75 9.49
N PHE A 70 -3.11 1.95 9.95
CA PHE A 70 -2.80 2.39 11.31
C PHE A 70 -1.92 3.65 11.28
N PRO A 71 -2.49 4.84 11.51
CA PRO A 71 -1.72 6.06 11.71
C PRO A 71 -0.78 5.93 12.91
N HIS A 72 0.35 6.63 12.87
CA HIS A 72 1.26 6.77 14.02
C HIS A 72 0.90 8.01 14.85
N ASP A 73 1.34 8.03 16.11
CA ASP A 73 1.14 9.16 17.01
C ASP A 73 1.80 10.43 16.48
N GLY A 74 1.26 11.60 16.83
CA GLY A 74 1.84 12.89 16.40
C GLY A 74 1.76 13.15 14.90
N ASN A 75 0.98 12.36 14.14
CA ASN A 75 0.90 12.44 12.67
C ASN A 75 2.26 12.27 11.97
N CYS A 76 3.16 11.45 12.54
CA CYS A 76 4.50 11.20 12.02
C CYS A 76 4.61 9.92 11.18
N GLY A 77 3.53 9.51 10.53
CA GLY A 77 3.52 8.33 9.68
C GLY A 77 2.26 7.50 9.80
N TYR A 78 2.34 6.36 9.13
CA TYR A 78 1.32 5.32 9.17
C TYR A 78 1.90 3.99 8.72
N THR A 79 1.25 2.90 9.09
CA THR A 79 1.54 1.55 8.60
C THR A 79 0.27 0.93 8.03
N ILE A 80 0.38 0.40 6.81
CA ILE A 80 -0.67 -0.35 6.13
C ILE A 80 -0.30 -1.83 6.18
N VAL A 81 -1.15 -2.61 6.85
CA VAL A 81 -0.95 -4.04 7.11
C VAL A 81 -1.90 -4.83 6.22
N SER A 82 -1.44 -5.91 5.60
CA SER A 82 -2.33 -6.73 4.78
C SER A 82 -3.44 -7.37 5.62
N GLY A 83 -4.63 -7.55 5.04
CA GLY A 83 -5.76 -8.22 5.70
C GLY A 83 -5.79 -9.73 5.51
N ASP A 84 -4.88 -10.31 4.74
CA ASP A 84 -4.75 -11.75 4.51
C ASP A 84 -3.32 -12.18 4.89
N ASP A 85 -3.17 -13.32 5.56
CA ASP A 85 -1.85 -13.79 6.01
C ASP A 85 -1.00 -14.45 4.92
N ARG A 86 -1.61 -14.81 3.78
CA ARG A 86 -0.92 -15.28 2.55
C ARG A 86 -0.21 -14.12 1.83
N MET A 87 -0.71 -12.91 2.01
CA MET A 87 -0.15 -11.69 1.41
C MET A 87 1.03 -11.14 2.23
N PRO A 88 1.92 -10.30 1.64
CA PRO A 88 2.97 -9.63 2.41
C PRO A 88 2.42 -8.92 3.66
N GLU A 89 3.05 -9.13 4.81
CA GLU A 89 2.59 -8.60 6.11
C GLU A 89 2.39 -7.06 6.06
N ILE A 90 3.32 -6.34 5.44
CA ILE A 90 3.26 -4.89 5.26
C ILE A 90 2.98 -4.57 3.79
N VAL A 91 1.87 -3.85 3.55
CA VAL A 91 1.48 -3.33 2.22
C VAL A 91 2.29 -2.07 1.88
N GLY A 92 2.48 -1.21 2.88
CA GLY A 92 3.21 0.04 2.74
C GLY A 92 3.24 0.81 4.06
N TYR A 93 4.14 1.77 4.18
CA TYR A 93 4.23 2.63 5.35
C TYR A 93 4.82 3.98 4.97
N SER A 94 4.60 4.96 5.83
CA SER A 94 5.34 6.21 5.85
C SER A 94 5.87 6.44 7.26
N THR A 95 7.08 6.98 7.36
CA THR A 95 7.69 7.46 8.62
C THR A 95 7.54 8.97 8.78
N THR A 96 6.77 9.60 7.88
CA THR A 96 6.42 11.01 7.87
C THR A 96 4.95 11.17 7.49
N ASP A 97 4.40 12.35 7.74
CA ASP A 97 3.05 12.74 7.32
C ASP A 97 1.92 11.85 7.86
N THR A 98 0.70 12.12 7.42
CA THR A 98 -0.47 11.36 7.82
C THR A 98 -1.14 10.70 6.63
N TYR A 99 -1.71 9.54 6.86
CA TYR A 99 -2.66 8.94 5.93
C TYR A 99 -3.94 9.78 5.84
N SER A 100 -4.43 10.06 4.63
CA SER A 100 -5.71 10.74 4.37
C SER A 100 -6.40 10.08 3.18
N GLU A 101 -7.63 9.60 3.37
CA GLU A 101 -8.43 9.03 2.27
C GLU A 101 -8.94 10.11 1.32
N GLU A 102 -9.26 11.29 1.86
CA GLU A 102 -9.76 12.44 1.11
C GLU A 102 -8.70 12.99 0.15
N ASN A 103 -7.45 13.10 0.62
CA ASN A 103 -6.35 13.73 -0.12
C ASN A 103 -5.40 12.70 -0.77
N MET A 104 -5.84 11.45 -0.92
CA MET A 104 -5.00 10.39 -1.45
C MET A 104 -4.70 10.60 -2.94
N PRO A 105 -3.42 10.51 -3.38
CA PRO A 105 -3.08 10.53 -4.80
C PRO A 105 -3.69 9.34 -5.54
N ASP A 106 -4.13 9.55 -6.79
CA ASP A 106 -4.83 8.49 -7.56
C ASP A 106 -3.99 7.24 -7.80
N GLY A 107 -2.65 7.38 -7.90
CA GLY A 107 -1.75 6.23 -7.98
C GLY A 107 -1.80 5.35 -6.73
N MET A 108 -1.89 5.98 -5.54
CA MET A 108 -2.04 5.28 -4.28
C MET A 108 -3.44 4.63 -4.17
N LYS A 109 -4.50 5.33 -4.61
CA LYS A 109 -5.86 4.74 -4.67
C LYS A 109 -5.89 3.46 -5.51
N HIS A 110 -5.31 3.49 -6.71
CA HIS A 110 -5.22 2.32 -7.58
C HIS A 110 -4.42 1.18 -6.94
N LEU A 111 -3.31 1.49 -6.26
CA LEU A 111 -2.54 0.48 -5.54
C LEU A 111 -3.38 -0.19 -4.44
N MET A 112 -4.12 0.60 -3.68
CA MET A 112 -4.97 0.09 -2.60
C MET A 112 -6.13 -0.76 -3.13
N GLN A 113 -6.76 -0.33 -4.23
CA GLN A 113 -7.76 -1.12 -4.94
C GLN A 113 -7.20 -2.45 -5.46
N ALA A 114 -5.95 -2.46 -5.95
CA ALA A 114 -5.30 -3.68 -6.40
C ALA A 114 -5.08 -4.67 -5.24
N TYR A 115 -4.76 -4.20 -4.04
CA TYR A 115 -4.67 -5.06 -2.84
C TYR A 115 -6.03 -5.63 -2.42
N GLU A 116 -7.11 -4.85 -2.48
CA GLU A 116 -8.47 -5.35 -2.23
C GLU A 116 -8.89 -6.40 -3.28
N ALA A 117 -8.59 -6.15 -4.55
CA ALA A 117 -8.85 -7.09 -5.63
C ALA A 117 -8.05 -8.39 -5.46
N MET A 118 -6.77 -8.30 -5.06
CA MET A 118 -5.93 -9.46 -4.77
C MET A 118 -6.51 -10.29 -3.62
N ALA A 119 -6.93 -9.67 -2.52
CA ALA A 119 -7.56 -10.36 -1.39
C ALA A 119 -8.87 -11.04 -1.77
N THR A 120 -9.67 -10.39 -2.63
CA THR A 120 -10.91 -10.97 -3.16
C THR A 120 -10.61 -12.18 -4.04
N ALA A 121 -9.62 -12.08 -4.94
CA ALA A 121 -9.22 -13.19 -5.81
C ALA A 121 -8.74 -14.40 -4.99
N LEU A 122 -7.92 -14.16 -3.96
CA LEU A 122 -7.44 -15.21 -3.05
C LEU A 122 -8.55 -15.85 -2.21
N ALA A 123 -9.54 -15.08 -1.77
CA ALA A 123 -10.71 -15.61 -1.07
C ALA A 123 -11.59 -16.48 -1.96
N ASN A 124 -11.59 -16.21 -3.27
CA ASN A 124 -12.32 -16.97 -4.27
C ASN A 124 -11.53 -18.16 -4.85
N GLY A 125 -10.31 -18.43 -4.38
CA GLY A 125 -9.46 -19.52 -4.87
C GLY A 125 -8.94 -19.28 -6.30
N ASP A 126 -8.69 -18.03 -6.67
CA ASP A 126 -8.13 -17.71 -7.98
C ASP A 126 -6.70 -18.26 -8.13
N ALA A 127 -6.55 -19.22 -9.04
CA ALA A 127 -5.28 -19.92 -9.25
C ALA A 127 -4.14 -19.00 -9.73
N LYS A 128 -4.44 -17.87 -10.38
CA LYS A 128 -3.41 -16.90 -10.78
C LYS A 128 -2.92 -16.11 -9.56
N ALA A 129 -3.84 -15.68 -8.69
CA ALA A 129 -3.50 -15.00 -7.45
C ALA A 129 -2.65 -15.88 -6.53
N GLU A 130 -3.03 -17.14 -6.36
CA GLU A 130 -2.25 -18.13 -5.60
C GLU A 130 -0.86 -18.35 -6.19
N ARG A 131 -0.77 -18.51 -7.52
CA ARG A 131 0.52 -18.67 -8.20
C ARG A 131 1.43 -17.46 -8.00
N CYS A 132 0.91 -16.23 -8.11
CA CYS A 132 1.69 -15.02 -7.86
C CYS A 132 2.28 -14.97 -6.43
N LEU A 133 1.53 -15.44 -5.42
CA LEU A 133 2.05 -15.53 -4.06
C LEU A 133 3.09 -16.64 -3.90
N ALA A 134 2.86 -17.81 -4.49
CA ALA A 134 3.83 -18.91 -4.47
C ALA A 134 5.16 -18.52 -5.15
N GLU A 135 5.11 -17.79 -6.27
CA GLU A 135 6.30 -17.25 -6.94
C GLU A 135 7.07 -16.28 -6.03
N LYS A 136 6.35 -15.40 -5.32
CA LYS A 136 6.95 -14.48 -4.35
C LYS A 136 7.58 -15.22 -3.17
N GLU A 137 6.93 -16.24 -2.63
CA GLU A 137 7.47 -17.08 -1.55
C GLU A 137 8.71 -17.84 -1.99
N ALA A 138 8.71 -18.42 -3.20
CA ALA A 138 9.87 -19.07 -3.78
C ALA A 138 11.05 -18.10 -3.93
N LEU A 139 10.80 -16.87 -4.38
CA LEU A 139 11.82 -15.83 -4.48
C LEU A 139 12.37 -15.41 -3.12
N ALA A 140 11.54 -15.39 -2.08
CA ALA A 140 11.97 -15.08 -0.72
C ALA A 140 12.75 -16.24 -0.06
N ALA A 141 12.46 -17.49 -0.44
CA ALA A 141 13.18 -18.68 0.01
C ALA A 141 14.52 -18.89 -0.72
N ASP A 142 14.71 -18.26 -1.88
CA ASP A 142 15.97 -18.29 -2.61
C ASP A 142 17.08 -17.57 -1.83
N SER A 143 17.98 -18.36 -1.25
CA SER A 143 19.13 -17.86 -0.48
C SER A 143 20.10 -16.97 -1.27
N THR A 144 20.05 -17.01 -2.60
CA THR A 144 20.87 -16.19 -3.50
C THR A 144 20.23 -14.84 -3.83
N TYR A 145 18.91 -14.72 -3.65
CA TYR A 145 18.19 -13.48 -3.91
C TYR A 145 18.65 -12.37 -2.96
N ARG A 146 19.01 -11.23 -3.54
CA ARG A 146 19.41 -10.02 -2.81
C ARG A 146 18.65 -8.84 -3.39
N GLN A 147 18.01 -8.07 -2.50
CA GLN A 147 17.39 -6.79 -2.85
C GLN A 147 18.14 -5.69 -2.09
N PRO A 148 19.02 -4.93 -2.76
CA PRO A 148 19.72 -3.84 -2.12
C PRO A 148 18.72 -2.78 -1.66
N ARG A 149 18.93 -2.24 -0.46
CA ARG A 149 18.16 -1.10 0.02
C ARG A 149 18.70 0.16 -0.67
N VAL A 150 17.83 0.82 -1.42
CA VAL A 150 18.14 2.09 -2.08
C VAL A 150 17.29 3.17 -1.41
N ALA A 151 17.93 4.23 -0.92
CA ALA A 151 17.21 5.37 -0.36
C ALA A 151 16.40 6.10 -1.46
N PRO A 152 15.33 6.83 -1.12
CA PRO A 152 14.52 7.56 -2.10
C PRO A 152 15.38 8.51 -2.95
N LEU A 153 15.54 8.19 -4.24
CA LEU A 153 16.44 8.92 -5.13
C LEU A 153 15.94 10.35 -5.41
N LEU A 154 14.62 10.51 -5.57
CA LEU A 154 14.01 11.80 -5.82
C LEU A 154 14.17 12.78 -4.64
N ALA A 155 14.48 12.28 -3.43
CA ALA A 155 14.66 13.06 -2.22
C ALA A 155 13.54 14.11 -2.05
N ASP A 156 13.89 15.39 -2.20
CA ASP A 156 12.99 16.52 -1.99
C ASP A 156 12.20 16.94 -3.25
N VAL A 157 12.38 16.22 -4.37
CA VAL A 157 11.57 16.41 -5.59
C VAL A 157 10.19 15.78 -5.35
N ALA A 158 9.30 16.55 -4.73
CA ALA A 158 7.93 16.19 -4.40
C ALA A 158 6.95 17.14 -5.08
N TRP A 159 6.77 16.98 -6.39
CA TRP A 159 5.94 17.88 -7.21
C TRP A 159 4.49 17.41 -7.30
N GLY A 160 3.58 18.39 -7.41
CA GLY A 160 2.15 18.17 -7.55
C GLY A 160 1.67 18.23 -9.00
N GLN A 161 0.36 18.22 -9.17
CA GLN A 161 -0.29 18.38 -10.48
C GLN A 161 -1.07 19.69 -10.63
N SER A 162 -1.15 20.48 -9.56
CA SER A 162 -1.86 21.75 -9.48
C SER A 162 -0.88 22.93 -9.55
N GLU A 163 -1.33 24.13 -9.20
CA GLU A 163 -0.50 25.33 -9.16
C GLU A 163 0.76 25.10 -8.28
N PRO A 164 1.96 25.55 -8.70
CA PRO A 164 2.26 26.29 -9.94
C PRO A 164 2.54 25.41 -11.17
N TYR A 165 2.53 24.09 -11.02
CA TYR A 165 2.96 23.14 -12.07
C TYR A 165 2.02 23.11 -13.27
N ASN A 166 0.73 23.40 -13.09
CA ASN A 166 -0.26 23.43 -14.16
C ASN A 166 -0.49 24.83 -14.76
N ASN A 167 0.35 25.83 -14.49
CA ASN A 167 0.16 27.20 -14.95
C ASN A 167 0.18 27.37 -16.48
N LEU A 168 0.64 26.37 -17.23
CA LEU A 168 0.61 26.34 -18.69
C LEU A 168 -0.38 25.31 -19.26
N CYS A 169 -1.10 24.59 -18.40
CA CYS A 169 -2.15 23.66 -18.82
C CYS A 169 -3.41 24.42 -19.26
N PRO A 170 -4.21 23.90 -20.20
CA PRO A 170 -5.42 24.56 -20.68
C PRO A 170 -6.44 24.86 -19.56
N MET A 171 -7.28 25.87 -19.82
CA MET A 171 -8.47 26.10 -19.01
C MET A 171 -9.52 25.01 -19.28
N TYR A 172 -10.12 24.47 -18.22
CA TYR A 172 -11.17 23.46 -18.28
C TYR A 172 -12.55 24.06 -18.57
N ASP A 173 -12.87 25.19 -17.93
CA ASP A 173 -14.18 25.87 -17.97
C ASP A 173 -14.04 27.40 -18.03
N GLY A 174 -12.90 27.89 -18.53
CA GLY A 174 -12.57 29.31 -18.56
C GLY A 174 -12.18 29.93 -17.21
N GLN A 175 -12.32 29.21 -16.09
CA GLN A 175 -11.96 29.70 -14.75
C GLN A 175 -10.88 28.83 -14.07
N ARG A 176 -10.94 27.52 -14.27
CA ARG A 176 -10.02 26.55 -13.64
C ARG A 176 -9.06 25.99 -14.67
N ARG A 177 -7.79 25.85 -14.30
CA ARG A 177 -6.82 25.09 -15.11
C ARG A 177 -7.02 23.60 -14.92
N THR A 178 -6.84 22.86 -16.01
CA THR A 178 -6.64 21.41 -15.96
C THR A 178 -5.39 21.08 -15.13
N VAL A 179 -5.35 19.89 -14.52
CA VAL A 179 -4.13 19.39 -13.86
C VAL A 179 -3.09 18.99 -14.91
N THR A 180 -1.81 18.91 -14.51
CA THR A 180 -0.74 18.43 -15.41
C THR A 180 -0.96 16.98 -15.86
N GLY A 181 -1.57 16.16 -15.00
CA GLY A 181 -1.71 14.72 -15.18
C GLY A 181 -0.57 13.95 -14.50
N CYS A 182 -0.91 12.80 -13.90
CA CYS A 182 0.02 12.01 -13.09
C CYS A 182 1.27 11.55 -13.85
N VAL A 183 1.11 11.18 -15.13
CA VAL A 183 2.22 10.77 -16.01
C VAL A 183 3.17 11.93 -16.28
N ALA A 184 2.63 13.12 -16.55
CA ALA A 184 3.44 14.31 -16.80
C ALA A 184 4.23 14.74 -15.55
N THR A 185 3.59 14.77 -14.38
CA THR A 185 4.27 15.07 -13.12
C THR A 185 5.32 14.01 -12.77
N ALA A 186 5.03 12.72 -12.94
CA ALA A 186 6.01 11.66 -12.69
C ALA A 186 7.26 11.81 -13.59
N MET A 187 7.06 12.08 -14.88
CA MET A 187 8.16 12.31 -15.81
C MET A 187 8.95 13.58 -15.46
N ALA A 188 8.26 14.66 -15.10
CA ALA A 188 8.91 15.92 -14.72
C ALA A 188 9.82 15.74 -13.49
N GLN A 189 9.38 14.98 -12.48
CA GLN A 189 10.21 14.66 -11.31
C GLN A 189 11.46 13.84 -11.68
N LEU A 190 11.32 12.88 -12.60
CA LEU A 190 12.44 12.10 -13.10
C LEU A 190 13.45 12.96 -13.88
N MET A 191 12.95 13.82 -14.76
CA MET A 191 13.77 14.77 -15.52
C MET A 191 14.51 15.74 -14.60
N MET A 192 13.86 16.20 -13.52
CA MET A 192 14.48 17.04 -12.50
C MET A 192 15.61 16.32 -11.76
N TYR A 193 15.41 15.05 -11.41
CA TYR A 193 16.45 14.24 -10.76
C TYR A 193 17.69 14.09 -11.65
N TYR A 194 17.50 13.72 -12.91
CA TYR A 194 18.62 13.58 -13.86
C TYR A 194 19.15 14.90 -14.42
N LYS A 195 18.40 16.01 -14.25
CA LYS A 195 18.65 17.32 -14.86
C LYS A 195 18.91 17.21 -16.37
N TYR A 196 18.09 16.41 -17.05
CA TYR A 196 18.23 16.10 -18.47
C TYR A 196 16.86 16.08 -19.17
N PRO A 197 16.75 16.55 -20.43
CA PRO A 197 17.80 17.13 -21.27
C PRO A 197 18.13 18.59 -20.92
N GLN A 198 19.34 19.05 -21.26
CA GLN A 198 19.74 20.45 -21.06
C GLN A 198 19.14 21.41 -22.09
N THR A 199 18.72 20.90 -23.25
CA THR A 199 18.12 21.67 -24.33
C THR A 199 16.93 20.90 -24.90
N LEU A 200 15.95 21.63 -25.44
CA LEU A 200 14.88 21.03 -26.24
C LEU A 200 15.50 20.27 -27.43
N LYS A 201 14.99 19.06 -27.68
CA LYS A 201 15.44 18.22 -28.80
C LYS A 201 14.57 18.41 -30.03
N SER A 202 13.27 18.56 -29.83
CA SER A 202 12.27 18.74 -30.88
C SER A 202 11.00 19.32 -30.28
N ASP A 203 10.26 20.09 -31.06
CA ASP A 203 8.93 20.54 -30.69
C ASP A 203 7.92 19.40 -30.82
N ILE A 204 7.00 19.30 -29.85
CA ILE A 204 5.83 18.42 -29.95
C ILE A 204 4.68 19.29 -30.47
N PRO A 205 4.06 18.95 -31.62
CA PRO A 205 2.90 19.70 -32.12
C PRO A 205 1.80 19.78 -31.06
N ALA A 206 1.18 20.95 -30.92
CA ALA A 206 0.06 21.12 -30.01
C ALA A 206 -1.10 20.18 -30.38
N TYR A 207 -1.71 19.54 -29.39
CA TYR A 207 -2.93 18.76 -29.61
C TYR A 207 -4.12 19.70 -29.79
N GLN A 208 -4.93 19.46 -30.83
CA GLN A 208 -6.23 20.12 -31.01
C GLN A 208 -7.32 19.15 -30.56
N THR A 209 -8.21 19.61 -29.67
CA THR A 209 -9.39 18.83 -29.26
C THR A 209 -10.65 19.66 -29.39
N SER A 210 -11.70 19.06 -29.93
CA SER A 210 -13.03 19.68 -30.09
C SER A 210 -13.92 19.55 -28.86
N SER A 211 -13.47 18.87 -27.80
CA SER A 211 -14.30 18.48 -26.65
C SER A 211 -14.25 19.45 -25.46
N TYR A 212 -13.53 20.57 -25.58
CA TYR A 212 -13.46 21.61 -24.55
C TYR A 212 -13.78 22.96 -25.18
N GLN A 213 -15.07 23.18 -25.49
CA GLN A 213 -15.67 24.49 -25.72
C GLN A 213 -16.71 24.77 -24.63
#